data_AF-A0A9P5E4E5-F1
#
_entry.id   AF-A0A9P5E4E5-F1
#
_cell.length_a   1.000
_cell.length_b   1.000
_cell.length_c   1.000
_cell.angle_alpha   90.00
_cell.angle_beta   90.00
_cell.angle_gamma   90.00
#
_symmetry.space_group_name_H-M   'P 1'
#
loop_
_entity.id
_entity.type
_entity.pdbx_description
1 polymer ?
#
loop_
_entity_poly.entity_id
_entity_poly.type
_entity_poly.pdbx_seq_one_letter_code
_entity_poly.pdbx_strand_id
1 'polypeptide(L)'
;MQGDLKVNGLERDTLKDQLEYALLPNGINQQEQFLPICSLRSICNEIAVLTELSRYFDSEQAKQYTRYVYDQSKPAKKIFSVLALINRIELTPTFRDAGFLDQDLPLTKNTGGLELRSRCPQDQRSITLARSPQNVKKICDFSLKQWCVHIPSFEMDGNGSYEGLVLESGTIMPWESAGQNIITGGYGYVQKIKIHKDHHSFIVALKTILPAKEKTRDVFKQELVAFRKVLPGPNLVQLVSAFEISGKDQYMLLFPWAEGGSMNDLMNQLPKDLFTSLQLSPRDFVQWIISQCRGLVEAFGAIHQANIVPRMNEGTSSGEARSFGIHLDIKPANILCFSQETASHPLGVLKIADFGLTRFHSQSSRTRKSRGSAYRCSQQYRSPEHDIGYIISRKVDIWALGCIFSEHFTWMLLEHKARERFRQAGMQDALFSGDWDYIENSFENDIEDNFFQRHIEIIGGNRGASVPYMASRIRQR
;
A
#
# COMPACT_ATOMS: atom_id res chain seq x y z
N MET A 1 -42.78 -32.19 -52.52
CA MET A 1 -42.59 -31.17 -51.48
C MET A 1 -42.97 -31.78 -50.14
N GLN A 2 -41.97 -32.10 -49.32
CA GLN A 2 -42.09 -32.18 -47.86
C GLN A 2 -40.64 -32.19 -47.36
N GLY A 3 -40.10 -30.99 -47.23
CA GLY A 3 -38.98 -30.74 -46.33
C GLY A 3 -39.52 -30.40 -44.94
N ASP A 4 -38.57 -30.13 -44.04
CA ASP A 4 -38.72 -29.61 -42.68
C ASP A 4 -38.65 -30.69 -41.58
N LEU A 5 -37.78 -30.62 -40.56
CA LEU A 5 -36.84 -29.60 -40.09
C LEU A 5 -35.68 -30.32 -39.37
N LYS A 6 -34.43 -29.99 -39.73
CA LYS A 6 -33.26 -30.25 -38.87
C LYS A 6 -33.28 -29.21 -37.74
N VAL A 7 -33.52 -29.67 -36.51
CA VAL A 7 -33.28 -28.88 -35.30
C VAL A 7 -31.77 -28.73 -35.15
N ASN A 8 -31.28 -27.49 -35.26
CA ASN A 8 -29.87 -27.14 -35.02
C ASN A 8 -29.51 -27.48 -33.56
N GLY A 9 -28.54 -28.40 -33.40
CA GLY A 9 -27.93 -28.68 -32.11
C GLY A 9 -27.06 -27.51 -31.67
N LEU A 10 -27.49 -26.82 -30.62
CA LEU A 10 -26.59 -26.03 -29.78
C LEU A 10 -25.75 -27.01 -28.96
N GLU A 11 -24.49 -27.21 -29.34
CA GLU A 11 -23.51 -27.86 -28.46
C GLU A 11 -23.51 -27.12 -27.11
N ARG A 12 -23.75 -27.84 -26.01
CA ARG A 12 -23.65 -27.25 -24.68
C ARG A 12 -22.18 -26.91 -24.42
N ASP A 13 -21.88 -25.64 -24.14
CA ASP A 13 -20.54 -25.17 -23.76
C ASP A 13 -19.93 -26.09 -22.70
N THR A 14 -18.72 -26.60 -22.96
CA THR A 14 -18.02 -27.46 -22.00
C THR A 14 -17.60 -26.67 -20.76
N LEU A 15 -17.30 -27.34 -19.65
CA LEU A 15 -16.79 -26.66 -18.46
C LEU A 15 -15.54 -25.83 -18.78
N LYS A 16 -14.68 -26.34 -19.67
CA LYS A 16 -13.50 -25.63 -20.14
C LYS A 16 -13.89 -24.34 -20.87
N ASP A 17 -14.82 -24.40 -21.82
CA ASP A 17 -15.23 -23.22 -22.61
C ASP A 17 -15.79 -22.12 -21.69
N GLN A 18 -16.57 -22.51 -20.68
CA GLN A 18 -17.09 -21.57 -19.66
C GLN A 18 -15.96 -20.92 -18.85
N LEU A 19 -14.96 -21.70 -18.43
CA LEU A 19 -13.79 -21.19 -17.69
C LEU A 19 -12.91 -20.29 -18.57
N GLU A 20 -12.70 -20.64 -19.85
CA GLU A 20 -11.93 -19.83 -20.79
C GLU A 20 -12.65 -18.53 -21.12
N TYR A 21 -13.97 -18.55 -21.31
CA TYR A 21 -14.78 -17.35 -21.53
C TYR A 21 -14.77 -16.41 -20.32
N ALA A 22 -14.63 -16.96 -19.10
CA ALA A 22 -14.57 -16.19 -17.87
C ALA A 22 -13.18 -15.61 -17.54
N LEU A 23 -12.14 -15.94 -18.31
CA LEU A 23 -10.82 -15.34 -18.13
C LEU A 23 -10.85 -13.87 -18.55
N LEU A 24 -10.36 -13.01 -17.65
CA LEU A 24 -10.25 -11.58 -17.90
C LEU A 24 -8.79 -11.20 -18.18
N PRO A 25 -8.51 -10.30 -19.13
CA PRO A 25 -7.18 -9.75 -19.31
C PRO A 25 -6.77 -8.91 -18.10
N ASN A 26 -5.49 -8.95 -17.74
CA ASN A 26 -4.94 -8.05 -16.73
C ASN A 26 -4.85 -6.62 -17.28
N GLY A 27 -5.34 -5.65 -16.49
CA GLY A 27 -5.43 -4.25 -16.86
C GLY A 27 -4.10 -3.51 -17.00
N ILE A 28 -2.98 -4.12 -16.61
CA ILE A 28 -1.61 -3.59 -16.78
C ILE A 28 -0.85 -4.38 -17.84
N ASN A 29 -0.86 -5.72 -17.73
CA ASN A 29 -0.20 -6.61 -18.69
C ASN A 29 -1.24 -7.44 -19.47
N GLN A 30 -1.65 -6.99 -20.64
CA GLN A 30 -2.71 -7.65 -21.43
C GLN A 30 -2.34 -9.06 -21.93
N GLN A 31 -1.08 -9.48 -21.82
CA GLN A 31 -0.67 -10.86 -22.11
C GLN A 31 -1.03 -11.83 -20.98
N GLU A 32 -1.25 -11.31 -19.77
CA GLU A 32 -1.70 -12.08 -18.62
C GLU A 32 -3.22 -12.08 -18.56
N GLN A 33 -3.78 -13.22 -18.17
CA GLN A 33 -5.20 -13.38 -17.90
C GLN A 33 -5.39 -14.03 -16.55
N PHE A 34 -6.49 -13.69 -15.87
CA PHE A 34 -6.84 -14.27 -14.59
C PHE A 34 -8.33 -14.64 -14.54
N LEU A 35 -8.65 -15.64 -13.74
CA LEU A 35 -10.01 -16.11 -13.50
C LEU A 35 -10.53 -15.53 -12.17
N PRO A 36 -11.55 -14.65 -12.20
CA PRO A 36 -12.11 -14.09 -10.98
C PRO A 36 -12.66 -15.16 -10.03
N ILE A 37 -12.48 -14.97 -8.72
CA ILE A 37 -12.86 -15.97 -7.72
C ILE A 37 -14.36 -16.26 -7.70
N CYS A 38 -15.23 -15.27 -7.92
CA CYS A 38 -16.67 -15.50 -8.00
C CYS A 38 -17.06 -16.27 -9.26
N SER A 39 -16.46 -15.93 -10.41
CA SER A 39 -16.65 -16.68 -11.67
C SER A 39 -16.24 -18.14 -11.50
N LEU A 40 -15.06 -18.39 -10.89
CA LEU A 40 -14.58 -19.73 -10.57
C LEU A 40 -15.60 -20.48 -9.69
N ARG A 41 -16.08 -19.85 -8.61
CA ARG A 41 -17.06 -20.47 -7.69
C ARG A 41 -18.41 -20.75 -8.36
N SER A 42 -18.83 -19.90 -9.30
CA SER A 42 -20.11 -20.04 -10.01
C SER A 42 -20.04 -21.13 -11.08
N ILE A 43 -18.97 -21.15 -11.88
CA ILE A 43 -18.78 -22.09 -12.99
C ILE A 43 -18.42 -23.47 -12.43
N CYS A 44 -17.42 -23.53 -11.56
CA CYS A 44 -17.17 -24.71 -10.74
C CYS A 44 -18.10 -24.63 -9.52
N ASN A 45 -19.37 -25.01 -9.74
CA ASN A 45 -20.34 -25.41 -8.72
C ASN A 45 -20.46 -26.95 -8.64
N GLU A 46 -21.04 -27.49 -7.57
CA GLU A 46 -20.99 -28.93 -7.26
C GLU A 46 -21.58 -29.80 -8.38
N ILE A 47 -22.69 -29.34 -8.97
CA ILE A 47 -23.38 -30.01 -10.08
C ILE A 47 -22.48 -30.05 -11.32
N ALA A 48 -21.87 -28.92 -11.68
CA ALA A 48 -20.99 -28.83 -12.85
C ALA A 48 -19.77 -29.76 -12.71
N VAL A 49 -19.16 -29.79 -11.51
CA VAL A 49 -18.00 -30.64 -11.23
C VAL A 49 -18.37 -32.13 -11.27
N LEU A 50 -19.50 -32.51 -10.66
CA LEU A 50 -19.99 -33.89 -10.74
C LEU A 50 -20.29 -34.31 -12.17
N THR A 51 -20.93 -33.43 -12.95
CA THR A 51 -21.26 -33.68 -14.36
C THR A 51 -20.01 -33.90 -15.20
N GLU A 52 -18.99 -33.06 -15.01
CA GLU A 52 -17.73 -33.20 -15.75
C GLU A 52 -16.96 -34.47 -15.34
N LEU A 53 -16.86 -34.75 -14.04
CA LEU A 53 -16.21 -35.98 -13.54
C LEU A 53 -16.90 -37.26 -14.02
N SER A 54 -18.24 -37.25 -14.13
CA SER A 54 -19.01 -38.41 -14.61
C SER A 54 -18.75 -38.76 -16.07
N ARG A 55 -18.06 -37.90 -16.83
CA ARG A 55 -17.60 -38.21 -18.20
C ARG A 55 -16.34 -39.08 -18.22
N TYR A 56 -15.58 -39.11 -17.12
CA TYR A 56 -14.28 -39.77 -17.01
C TYR A 56 -14.29 -40.97 -16.05
N PHE A 57 -15.20 -40.98 -15.09
CA PHE A 57 -15.21 -41.94 -13.98
C PHE A 57 -16.61 -42.54 -13.80
N ASP A 58 -16.68 -43.71 -13.15
CA ASP A 58 -17.96 -44.30 -12.78
C ASP A 58 -18.71 -43.45 -11.73
N SER A 59 -19.98 -43.76 -11.48
CA SER A 59 -20.85 -42.95 -10.61
C SER A 59 -20.34 -42.81 -9.17
N GLU A 60 -19.73 -43.86 -8.60
CA GLU A 60 -19.25 -43.82 -7.22
C GLU A 60 -17.93 -43.07 -7.12
N GLN A 61 -17.03 -43.31 -8.06
CA GLN A 61 -15.78 -42.56 -8.20
C GLN A 61 -16.05 -41.07 -8.42
N ALA A 62 -16.94 -40.70 -9.33
CA ALA A 62 -17.29 -39.31 -9.62
C ALA A 62 -17.80 -38.58 -8.36
N LYS A 63 -18.71 -39.19 -7.59
CA LYS A 63 -19.19 -38.63 -6.31
C LYS A 63 -18.05 -38.47 -5.30
N GLN A 64 -17.14 -39.44 -5.20
CA GLN A 64 -15.99 -39.36 -4.30
C GLN A 64 -15.06 -38.21 -4.68
N TYR A 65 -14.74 -38.05 -5.97
CA TYR A 65 -13.90 -36.96 -6.46
C TYR A 65 -14.58 -35.59 -6.32
N THR A 66 -15.91 -35.50 -6.51
CA THR A 66 -16.66 -34.26 -6.24
C THR A 66 -16.52 -33.82 -4.78
N ARG A 67 -16.60 -34.76 -3.83
CA ARG A 67 -16.40 -34.44 -2.39
C ARG A 67 -15.01 -33.89 -2.09
N TYR A 68 -13.97 -34.39 -2.77
CA TYR A 68 -12.62 -33.84 -2.66
C TYR A 68 -12.53 -32.41 -3.21
N VAL A 69 -13.19 -32.13 -4.33
CA VAL A 69 -13.21 -30.78 -4.93
C VAL A 69 -14.00 -29.78 -4.06
N TYR A 70 -15.10 -30.23 -3.43
CA TYR A 70 -16.04 -29.42 -2.63
C TYR A 70 -15.90 -29.54 -1.12
N ASP A 71 -14.78 -30.07 -0.62
CA ASP A 71 -14.60 -30.14 0.83
C ASP A 71 -14.75 -28.72 1.42
N GLN A 72 -15.64 -28.60 2.42
CA GLN A 72 -16.03 -27.31 2.99
C GLN A 72 -14.86 -26.60 3.67
N SER A 73 -13.87 -27.36 4.14
CA SER A 73 -12.70 -26.85 4.87
C SER A 73 -11.44 -26.82 4.01
N LYS A 74 -11.29 -27.78 3.10
CA LYS A 74 -10.06 -28.06 2.35
C LYS A 74 -10.38 -28.34 0.88
N PRO A 75 -10.90 -27.35 0.13
CA PRO A 75 -11.28 -27.56 -1.24
C PRO A 75 -10.06 -27.75 -2.16
N ALA A 76 -10.29 -28.47 -3.27
CA ALA A 76 -9.36 -28.61 -4.39
C ALA A 76 -9.95 -28.02 -5.69
N LYS A 77 -10.73 -26.95 -5.56
CA LYS A 77 -11.49 -26.33 -6.65
C LYS A 77 -10.59 -25.64 -7.66
N LYS A 78 -9.60 -24.86 -7.22
CA LYS A 78 -8.59 -24.26 -8.09
C LYS A 78 -7.80 -25.33 -8.84
N ILE A 79 -7.36 -26.40 -8.15
CA ILE A 79 -6.69 -27.53 -8.80
C ILE A 79 -7.58 -28.12 -9.90
N PHE A 80 -8.83 -28.41 -9.59
CA PHE A 80 -9.79 -28.95 -10.54
C PHE A 80 -10.03 -28.02 -11.73
N SER A 81 -10.16 -26.71 -11.51
CA SER A 81 -10.30 -25.71 -12.58
C SER A 81 -9.08 -25.68 -13.51
N VAL A 82 -7.85 -25.82 -12.97
CA VAL A 82 -6.64 -25.93 -13.79
C VAL A 82 -6.68 -27.19 -14.65
N LEU A 83 -7.06 -28.34 -14.06
CA LEU A 83 -7.20 -29.60 -14.79
C LEU A 83 -8.26 -29.51 -15.91
N ALA A 84 -9.37 -28.82 -15.66
CA ALA A 84 -10.40 -28.56 -16.66
C ALA A 84 -9.83 -27.71 -17.81
N LEU A 85 -9.16 -26.60 -17.50
CA LEU A 85 -8.58 -25.68 -18.49
C LEU A 85 -7.53 -26.35 -19.39
N ILE A 86 -6.77 -27.32 -18.87
CA ILE A 86 -5.77 -28.07 -19.66
C ILE A 86 -6.33 -29.35 -20.29
N ASN A 87 -7.63 -29.63 -20.18
CA ASN A 87 -8.28 -30.88 -20.62
C ASN A 87 -7.59 -32.13 -20.06
N ARG A 88 -7.42 -32.19 -18.73
CA ARG A 88 -6.81 -33.30 -17.99
C ARG A 88 -7.56 -33.70 -16.72
N ILE A 89 -8.90 -33.71 -16.78
CA ILE A 89 -9.76 -34.12 -15.65
C ILE A 89 -9.41 -35.53 -15.15
N GLU A 90 -8.91 -36.41 -16.02
CA GLU A 90 -8.50 -37.76 -15.64
C GLU A 90 -7.38 -37.80 -14.58
N LEU A 91 -6.67 -36.69 -14.36
CA LEU A 91 -5.63 -36.57 -13.33
C LEU A 91 -6.16 -36.20 -11.95
N THR A 92 -7.46 -35.90 -11.80
CA THR A 92 -8.07 -35.57 -10.50
C THR A 92 -7.71 -36.58 -9.38
N PRO A 93 -7.77 -37.92 -9.61
CA PRO A 93 -7.38 -38.91 -8.60
C PRO A 93 -5.91 -38.76 -8.19
N THR A 94 -5.02 -38.48 -9.15
CA THR A 94 -3.59 -38.32 -8.89
C THR A 94 -3.30 -37.17 -7.92
N PHE A 95 -4.01 -36.04 -8.05
CA PHE A 95 -3.86 -34.91 -7.11
C PHE A 95 -4.44 -35.23 -5.73
N ARG A 96 -5.61 -35.88 -5.70
CA ARG A 96 -6.26 -36.32 -4.45
C ARG A 96 -5.37 -37.30 -3.69
N ASP A 97 -4.86 -38.32 -4.36
CA ASP A 97 -4.08 -39.40 -3.75
C ASP A 97 -2.70 -38.89 -3.27
N ALA A 98 -2.14 -37.88 -3.96
CA ALA A 98 -0.97 -37.14 -3.48
C ALA A 98 -1.29 -36.15 -2.35
N GLY A 99 -2.57 -35.94 -2.03
CA GLY A 99 -3.04 -35.10 -0.94
C GLY A 99 -2.92 -33.60 -1.18
N PHE A 100 -2.88 -33.14 -2.44
CA PHE A 100 -2.78 -31.72 -2.76
C PHE A 100 -4.13 -31.00 -2.66
N LEU A 101 -4.12 -29.76 -2.21
CA LEU A 101 -5.29 -28.91 -2.00
C LEU A 101 -5.06 -27.52 -2.59
N ASP A 102 -6.11 -26.68 -2.68
CA ASP A 102 -5.98 -25.34 -3.25
C ASP A 102 -4.97 -24.43 -2.51
N GLN A 103 -4.80 -24.68 -1.21
CA GLN A 103 -3.81 -23.99 -0.35
C GLN A 103 -2.36 -24.38 -0.66
N ASP A 104 -2.13 -25.52 -1.33
CA ASP A 104 -0.79 -25.99 -1.69
C ASP A 104 -0.31 -25.42 -3.02
N LEU A 105 -1.19 -24.74 -3.77
CA LEU A 105 -0.80 -23.98 -4.94
C LEU A 105 -0.02 -22.71 -4.54
N PRO A 106 0.96 -22.28 -5.36
CA PRO A 106 1.36 -22.88 -6.63
C PRO A 106 2.33 -24.07 -6.46
N LEU A 107 2.16 -25.12 -7.26
CA LEU A 107 3.13 -26.23 -7.34
C LEU A 107 4.33 -25.85 -8.21
N THR A 108 5.44 -26.57 -8.05
CA THR A 108 6.64 -26.41 -8.87
C THR A 108 7.00 -27.69 -9.61
N LYS A 109 7.52 -27.55 -10.83
CA LYS A 109 8.01 -28.69 -11.61
C LYS A 109 9.49 -28.95 -11.36
N ASN A 110 9.91 -30.21 -11.48
CA ASN A 110 11.34 -30.53 -11.53
C ASN A 110 11.97 -30.15 -12.89
N THR A 111 13.30 -30.13 -12.96
CA THR A 111 14.07 -29.75 -14.17
C THR A 111 13.71 -30.59 -15.39
N GLY A 112 13.31 -31.86 -15.18
CA GLY A 112 12.88 -32.78 -16.24
C GLY A 112 11.42 -32.63 -16.66
N GLY A 113 10.61 -31.82 -15.97
CA GLY A 113 9.18 -31.66 -16.23
C GLY A 113 8.36 -32.94 -16.02
N LEU A 114 8.85 -33.90 -15.23
CA LEU A 114 8.20 -35.20 -14.99
C LEU A 114 7.48 -35.29 -13.65
N GLU A 115 7.69 -34.28 -12.81
CA GLU A 115 7.19 -34.23 -11.44
C GLU A 115 6.65 -32.84 -11.13
N LEU A 116 5.47 -32.79 -10.51
CA LEU A 116 4.95 -31.61 -9.80
C LEU A 116 5.11 -31.87 -8.31
N ARG A 117 5.68 -30.94 -7.56
CA ARG A 117 5.90 -31.08 -6.12
C ARG A 117 5.53 -29.83 -5.37
N SER A 118 5.34 -30.00 -4.07
CA SER A 118 5.21 -28.88 -3.14
C SER A 118 6.42 -27.96 -3.23
N ARG A 119 6.19 -26.66 -3.00
CA ARG A 119 7.25 -25.67 -2.91
C ARG A 119 7.83 -25.56 -1.51
N CYS A 120 7.12 -26.04 -0.49
CA CYS A 120 7.63 -26.03 0.86
C CYS A 120 8.78 -27.04 0.98
N PRO A 121 10.01 -26.65 1.34
CA PRO A 121 11.15 -27.57 1.40
C PRO A 121 10.95 -28.74 2.38
N GLN A 122 10.08 -28.56 3.37
CA GLN A 122 9.75 -29.58 4.36
C GLN A 122 8.67 -30.55 3.88
N ASP A 123 7.98 -30.22 2.79
CA ASP A 123 6.89 -31.00 2.23
C ASP A 123 7.40 -31.83 1.04
N GLN A 124 7.40 -33.15 1.22
CA GLN A 124 7.90 -34.09 0.23
C GLN A 124 6.81 -34.61 -0.72
N ARG A 125 5.57 -34.10 -0.63
CA ARG A 125 4.49 -34.50 -1.55
C ARG A 125 4.88 -34.16 -2.98
N SER A 126 4.69 -35.13 -3.88
CA SER A 126 4.85 -34.94 -5.31
C SER A 126 3.95 -35.85 -6.14
N ILE A 127 3.66 -35.41 -7.36
CA ILE A 127 2.98 -36.15 -8.41
C ILE A 127 4.03 -36.45 -9.47
N THR A 128 4.37 -37.73 -9.63
CA THR A 128 5.27 -38.20 -10.67
C THR A 128 4.46 -38.94 -11.74
N LEU A 129 4.64 -38.54 -12.99
CA LEU A 129 4.04 -39.23 -14.13
C LEU A 129 5.10 -40.07 -14.86
N ALA A 130 4.67 -41.17 -15.49
CA ALA A 130 5.55 -42.00 -16.29
C ALA A 130 6.23 -41.17 -17.40
N ARG A 131 7.50 -41.45 -17.70
CA ARG A 131 8.28 -40.68 -18.66
C ARG A 131 7.71 -40.84 -20.07
N SER A 132 7.01 -39.81 -20.54
CA SER A 132 6.54 -39.70 -21.92
C SER A 132 6.45 -38.22 -22.31
N PRO A 133 6.61 -37.87 -23.60
CA PRO A 133 6.45 -36.49 -24.07
C PRO A 133 5.08 -35.90 -23.71
N GLN A 134 4.03 -36.72 -23.73
CA GLN A 134 2.68 -36.31 -23.37
C GLN A 134 2.57 -35.93 -21.90
N ASN A 135 3.15 -36.72 -20.99
CA ASN A 135 3.12 -36.45 -19.56
C ASN A 135 3.97 -35.23 -19.18
N VAL A 136 5.12 -35.03 -19.82
CA VAL A 136 5.90 -33.80 -19.67
C VAL A 136 5.06 -32.57 -20.06
N LYS A 137 4.31 -32.68 -21.17
CA LYS A 137 3.38 -31.63 -21.57
C LYS A 137 2.29 -31.38 -20.52
N LYS A 138 1.66 -32.42 -19.94
CA LYS A 138 0.65 -32.26 -18.87
C LYS A 138 1.18 -31.46 -17.68
N ILE A 139 2.39 -31.79 -17.21
CA ILE A 139 3.05 -31.15 -16.07
C ILE A 139 3.40 -29.69 -16.40
N CYS A 140 3.90 -29.42 -17.60
CA CYS A 140 4.19 -28.06 -18.07
C CYS A 140 2.92 -27.22 -18.20
N ASP A 141 1.87 -27.76 -18.82
CA ASP A 141 0.59 -27.07 -19.02
C ASP A 141 -0.04 -26.73 -17.67
N PHE A 142 -0.06 -27.66 -16.71
CA PHE A 142 -0.51 -27.38 -15.34
C PHE A 142 0.33 -26.29 -14.68
N SER A 143 1.67 -26.41 -14.76
CA SER A 143 2.61 -25.47 -14.14
C SER A 143 2.43 -24.03 -14.62
N LEU A 144 2.03 -23.85 -15.88
CA LEU A 144 1.77 -22.55 -16.49
C LEU A 144 0.34 -22.08 -16.22
N LYS A 145 -0.66 -22.96 -16.36
CA LYS A 145 -2.08 -22.57 -16.27
C LYS A 145 -2.53 -22.30 -14.84
N GLN A 146 -1.86 -22.85 -13.82
CA GLN A 146 -2.19 -22.57 -12.41
C GLN A 146 -2.18 -21.08 -12.07
N TRP A 147 -1.34 -20.28 -12.72
CA TRP A 147 -1.19 -18.85 -12.41
C TRP A 147 -2.42 -18.03 -12.78
N CYS A 148 -3.22 -18.44 -13.76
CA CYS A 148 -4.46 -17.73 -14.09
C CYS A 148 -5.63 -18.12 -13.18
N VAL A 149 -5.46 -19.12 -12.30
CA VAL A 149 -6.50 -19.61 -11.38
C VAL A 149 -6.15 -19.32 -9.91
N HIS A 150 -4.88 -19.44 -9.55
CA HIS A 150 -4.36 -19.13 -8.21
C HIS A 150 -4.09 -17.63 -8.09
N ILE A 151 -5.16 -16.86 -7.93
CA ILE A 151 -5.13 -15.40 -7.85
C ILE A 151 -5.23 -14.95 -6.39
N PRO A 152 -4.40 -13.98 -5.95
CA PRO A 152 -4.48 -13.43 -4.59
C PRO A 152 -5.79 -12.65 -4.38
N SER A 153 -6.21 -12.54 -3.11
CA SER A 153 -7.29 -11.66 -2.69
C SER A 153 -6.78 -10.79 -1.54
N PHE A 154 -7.23 -9.55 -1.50
CA PHE A 154 -6.80 -8.57 -0.52
C PHE A 154 -8.03 -8.19 0.30
N GLU A 155 -8.21 -8.81 1.47
CA GLU A 155 -9.20 -8.36 2.44
C GLU A 155 -8.51 -7.45 3.47
N MET A 156 -9.18 -6.39 3.93
CA MET A 156 -8.68 -5.63 5.07
C MET A 156 -8.93 -6.44 6.33
N ASP A 157 -7.96 -7.27 6.72
CA ASP A 157 -7.97 -7.88 8.03
C ASP A 157 -7.77 -6.76 9.07
N GLY A 158 -8.85 -6.38 9.75
CA GLY A 158 -8.83 -5.46 10.89
C GLY A 158 -7.93 -5.90 12.06
N ASN A 159 -7.28 -7.06 11.94
CA ASN A 159 -6.31 -7.60 12.89
C ASN A 159 -4.90 -6.99 12.75
N GLY A 160 -4.62 -6.22 11.69
CA GLY A 160 -3.37 -5.45 11.56
C GLY A 160 -2.10 -6.31 11.50
N SER A 161 -2.21 -7.61 11.21
CA SER A 161 -1.07 -8.49 10.94
C SER A 161 -0.60 -8.24 9.51
N TYR A 162 0.18 -7.17 9.32
CA TYR A 162 0.85 -6.88 8.06
C TYR A 162 1.99 -7.88 7.82
N GLU A 163 1.72 -9.16 7.66
CA GLU A 163 2.73 -10.12 7.25
C GLU A 163 3.14 -9.76 5.81
N GLY A 164 4.43 -9.51 5.58
CA GLY A 164 4.91 -9.20 4.24
C GLY A 164 4.77 -10.46 3.40
N LEU A 165 3.78 -10.49 2.51
CA LEU A 165 3.48 -11.66 1.69
C LEU A 165 4.57 -11.83 0.65
N VAL A 166 5.24 -12.98 0.64
CA VAL A 166 6.17 -13.31 -0.44
C VAL A 166 5.37 -13.98 -1.54
N LEU A 167 5.16 -13.26 -2.63
CA LEU A 167 4.48 -13.74 -3.82
C LEU A 167 5.50 -14.24 -4.83
N GLU A 168 5.12 -15.23 -5.62
CA GLU A 168 6.00 -15.83 -6.59
C GLU A 168 6.05 -15.01 -7.89
N SER A 169 7.16 -15.07 -8.63
CA SER A 169 7.35 -14.31 -9.87
C SER A 169 6.26 -14.53 -10.93
N GLY A 170 5.63 -15.71 -10.93
CA GLY A 170 4.53 -16.06 -11.82
C GLY A 170 3.14 -15.63 -11.35
N THR A 171 3.01 -15.05 -10.15
CA THR A 171 1.73 -14.62 -9.60
C THR A 171 1.12 -13.54 -10.48
N ILE A 172 -0.10 -13.80 -10.98
CA ILE A 172 -0.88 -12.82 -11.73
C ILE A 172 -1.74 -12.05 -10.74
N MET A 173 -1.61 -10.73 -10.75
CA MET A 173 -2.41 -9.86 -9.91
C MET A 173 -3.77 -9.57 -10.55
N PRO A 174 -4.86 -9.44 -9.78
CA PRO A 174 -6.20 -9.16 -10.31
C PRO A 174 -6.40 -7.67 -10.64
N TRP A 175 -5.49 -7.08 -11.42
CA TRP A 175 -5.60 -5.68 -11.86
C TRP A 175 -6.69 -5.55 -12.92
N GLU A 176 -7.72 -4.76 -12.64
CA GLU A 176 -8.77 -4.41 -13.60
C GLU A 176 -8.30 -3.24 -14.47
N SER A 177 -7.66 -2.24 -13.88
CA SER A 177 -7.06 -1.12 -14.61
C SER A 177 -6.00 -0.40 -13.76
N ALA A 178 -5.15 0.36 -14.44
CA ALA A 178 -4.19 1.26 -13.81
C ALA A 178 -4.37 2.69 -14.33
N GLY A 179 -4.22 3.65 -13.42
CA GLY A 179 -4.24 5.07 -13.73
C GLY A 179 -3.01 5.47 -14.54
N GLN A 180 -3.20 6.42 -15.46
CA GLN A 180 -2.12 6.96 -16.30
C GLN A 180 -1.13 7.82 -15.49
N ASN A 181 -1.60 8.46 -14.43
CA ASN A 181 -0.78 9.32 -13.58
C ASN A 181 0.04 8.45 -12.62
N ILE A 182 1.35 8.47 -12.80
CA ILE A 182 2.33 7.83 -11.92
C ILE A 182 3.00 8.92 -11.10
N ILE A 183 2.88 8.85 -9.78
CA ILE A 183 3.50 9.78 -8.84
C ILE A 183 4.87 9.21 -8.49
N THR A 184 5.96 9.86 -8.90
CA THR A 184 7.31 9.42 -8.60
C THR A 184 7.81 10.01 -7.28
N GLY A 185 8.50 9.19 -6.49
CA GLY A 185 9.16 9.57 -5.25
C GLY A 185 10.63 9.16 -5.27
N GLY A 186 11.36 9.49 -4.20
CA GLY A 186 12.82 9.25 -4.15
C GLY A 186 13.24 7.78 -4.19
N TYR A 187 12.35 6.84 -3.85
CA TYR A 187 12.64 5.41 -3.74
C TYR A 187 11.73 4.53 -4.61
N GLY A 188 10.85 5.13 -5.41
CA GLY A 188 9.83 4.36 -6.13
C GLY A 188 8.79 5.24 -6.77
N TYR A 189 7.64 4.64 -7.09
CA TYR A 189 6.49 5.35 -7.61
C TYR A 189 5.19 4.82 -7.01
N VAL A 190 4.15 5.64 -7.06
CA VAL A 190 2.78 5.31 -6.65
C VAL A 190 1.88 5.39 -7.88
N GLN A 191 1.05 4.37 -8.08
CA GLN A 191 0.07 4.33 -9.16
C GLN A 191 -1.32 4.01 -8.59
N LYS A 192 -2.35 4.66 -9.14
CA LYS A 192 -3.75 4.34 -8.85
C LYS A 192 -4.10 3.02 -9.53
N ILE A 193 -4.52 2.00 -8.79
CA ILE A 193 -4.91 0.70 -9.33
C ILE A 193 -6.36 0.41 -8.95
N LYS A 194 -7.13 -0.10 -9.91
CA LYS A 194 -8.41 -0.73 -9.64
C LYS A 194 -8.21 -2.23 -9.62
N ILE A 195 -8.49 -2.85 -8.47
CA ILE A 195 -8.48 -4.30 -8.32
C ILE A 195 -9.87 -4.83 -8.72
N HIS A 196 -9.91 -5.98 -9.39
CA HIS A 196 -11.17 -6.61 -9.74
C HIS A 196 -12.03 -6.83 -8.48
N LYS A 197 -13.32 -6.46 -8.56
CA LYS A 197 -14.27 -6.44 -7.43
C LYS A 197 -14.38 -7.75 -6.64
N ASP A 198 -14.17 -8.88 -7.31
CA ASP A 198 -14.22 -10.21 -6.68
C ASP A 198 -13.01 -10.48 -5.79
N HIS A 199 -11.93 -9.70 -5.93
CA HIS A 199 -10.67 -9.86 -5.20
C HIS A 199 -10.42 -8.76 -4.18
N HIS A 200 -11.06 -7.59 -4.34
CA HIS A 200 -11.02 -6.46 -3.42
C HIS A 200 -12.10 -5.42 -3.76
N SER A 201 -12.60 -4.70 -2.75
CA SER A 201 -13.82 -3.86 -2.89
C SER A 201 -13.58 -2.39 -3.26
N PHE A 202 -12.34 -1.88 -3.22
CA PHE A 202 -12.07 -0.45 -3.43
C PHE A 202 -10.85 -0.17 -4.31
N ILE A 203 -10.72 1.09 -4.74
CA ILE A 203 -9.57 1.58 -5.51
C ILE A 203 -8.40 1.81 -4.57
N VAL A 204 -7.21 1.40 -5.00
CA VAL A 204 -6.00 1.42 -4.16
C VAL A 204 -4.90 2.26 -4.79
N ALA A 205 -4.00 2.76 -3.93
CA ALA A 205 -2.70 3.27 -4.31
C ALA A 205 -1.67 2.14 -4.16
N LEU A 206 -1.03 1.76 -5.27
CA LEU A 206 0.06 0.79 -5.29
C LEU A 206 1.39 1.54 -5.31
N LYS A 207 2.15 1.46 -4.21
CA LYS A 207 3.52 1.99 -4.14
C LYS A 207 4.49 0.87 -4.50
N THR A 208 5.20 1.04 -5.61
CA THR A 208 6.26 0.14 -6.05
C THR A 208 7.62 0.76 -5.72
N ILE A 209 8.41 0.04 -4.93
CA ILE A 209 9.77 0.46 -4.58
C ILE A 209 10.71 -0.02 -5.69
N LEU A 210 11.45 0.91 -6.27
CA LEU A 210 12.34 0.60 -7.39
C LEU A 210 13.68 0.04 -6.90
N PRO A 211 14.32 -0.84 -7.69
CA PRO A 211 15.69 -1.27 -7.42
C PRO A 211 16.64 -0.07 -7.41
N ALA A 212 17.18 0.25 -6.24
CA ALA A 212 18.29 1.16 -6.07
C ALA A 212 19.47 0.32 -5.58
N LYS A 213 20.66 0.55 -6.18
CA LYS A 213 21.91 -0.18 -5.94
C LYS A 213 22.00 -0.67 -4.48
N GLU A 214 21.76 -1.98 -4.31
CA GLU A 214 22.00 -2.81 -3.11
C GLU A 214 21.12 -2.62 -1.86
N LYS A 215 20.10 -1.73 -1.82
CA LYS A 215 19.34 -1.45 -0.56
C LYS A 215 17.81 -1.47 -0.63
N THR A 216 17.21 -1.86 -1.75
CA THR A 216 15.73 -1.79 -1.92
C THR A 216 14.96 -2.62 -0.90
N ARG A 217 15.45 -3.83 -0.57
CA ARG A 217 14.81 -4.68 0.45
C ARG A 217 14.81 -4.05 1.84
N ASP A 218 15.89 -3.35 2.19
CA ASP A 218 16.01 -2.67 3.47
C ASP A 218 15.07 -1.47 3.55
N VAL A 219 14.91 -0.73 2.45
CA VAL A 219 13.92 0.37 2.34
C VAL A 219 12.50 -0.16 2.51
N PHE A 220 12.17 -1.27 1.82
CA PHE A 220 10.87 -1.93 1.98
C PHE A 220 10.61 -2.36 3.42
N LYS A 221 11.54 -3.11 4.02
CA LYS A 221 11.42 -3.59 5.40
C LYS A 221 11.30 -2.44 6.38
N GLN A 222 12.08 -1.37 6.17
CA GLN A 222 12.03 -0.18 7.00
C GLN A 222 10.65 0.48 6.98
N GLU A 223 10.08 0.69 5.80
CA GLU A 223 8.74 1.28 5.67
C GLU A 223 7.66 0.36 6.25
N LEU A 224 7.73 -0.95 5.99
CA LEU A 224 6.81 -1.94 6.54
C LEU A 224 6.86 -2.00 8.09
N VAL A 225 8.06 -1.96 8.67
CA VAL A 225 8.23 -1.93 10.14
C VAL A 225 7.63 -0.66 10.73
N ALA A 226 7.67 0.47 10.03
CA ALA A 226 7.04 1.69 10.50
C ALA A 226 5.52 1.55 10.64
N PHE A 227 4.86 1.01 9.62
CA PHE A 227 3.42 0.74 9.67
C PHE A 227 3.02 -0.31 10.73
N ARG A 228 3.89 -1.29 11.01
CA ARG A 228 3.66 -2.28 12.09
C ARG A 228 3.80 -1.71 13.49
N LYS A 229 4.66 -0.71 13.68
CA LYS A 229 4.95 -0.11 14.99
C LYS A 229 3.99 0.98 15.40
N VAL A 230 3.43 1.71 14.44
CA VAL A 230 2.53 2.82 14.70
C VAL A 230 1.10 2.28 14.86
N LEU A 231 0.44 2.65 15.96
CA LEU A 231 -0.95 2.28 16.18
C LEU A 231 -1.84 2.90 15.08
N PRO A 232 -2.74 2.14 14.45
CA PRO A 232 -3.69 2.69 13.49
C PRO A 232 -4.54 3.79 14.13
N GLY A 233 -4.83 4.83 13.36
CA GLY A 233 -5.65 5.95 13.79
C GLY A 233 -6.36 6.64 12.61
N PRO A 234 -7.34 7.51 12.88
CA PRO A 234 -8.16 8.14 11.85
C PRO A 234 -7.38 9.07 10.92
N ASN A 235 -6.31 9.71 11.41
CA ASN A 235 -5.45 10.63 10.65
C ASN A 235 -4.11 9.99 10.23
N LEU A 236 -4.06 8.66 10.16
CA LEU A 236 -2.92 7.90 9.65
C LEU A 236 -3.39 7.02 8.50
N VAL A 237 -2.66 7.04 7.38
CA VAL A 237 -2.93 6.10 6.29
C VAL A 237 -2.66 4.68 6.79
N GLN A 238 -3.60 3.78 6.54
CA GLN A 238 -3.47 2.38 6.89
C GLN A 238 -2.93 1.61 5.69
N LEU A 239 -1.97 0.74 5.97
CA LEU A 239 -1.48 -0.23 4.99
C LEU A 239 -2.58 -1.28 4.78
N VAL A 240 -2.93 -1.59 3.54
CA VAL A 240 -3.86 -2.70 3.22
C VAL A 240 -3.10 -4.01 3.16
N SER A 241 -1.99 -4.01 2.43
CA SER A 241 -1.14 -5.19 2.25
C SER A 241 0.27 -4.78 1.84
N ALA A 242 1.23 -5.66 2.06
CA ALA A 242 2.61 -5.51 1.62
C ALA A 242 3.08 -6.82 1.02
N PHE A 243 3.76 -6.76 -0.13
CA PHE A 243 4.23 -7.96 -0.80
C PHE A 243 5.59 -7.80 -1.47
N GLU A 244 6.37 -8.88 -1.43
CA GLU A 244 7.65 -9.07 -2.11
C GLU A 244 7.44 -10.08 -3.24
N ILE A 245 7.79 -9.73 -4.49
CA ILE A 245 7.74 -10.67 -5.61
C ILE A 245 9.09 -11.38 -5.73
N SER A 246 9.14 -12.63 -5.28
CA SER A 246 10.30 -13.51 -5.31
C SER A 246 10.88 -13.62 -6.71
N GLY A 247 12.21 -13.51 -6.83
CA GLY A 247 12.93 -13.62 -8.10
C GLY A 247 12.84 -12.41 -9.03
N LYS A 248 12.12 -11.34 -8.65
CA LYS A 248 12.03 -10.08 -9.41
C LYS A 248 12.59 -8.86 -8.66
N ASP A 249 12.97 -9.00 -7.39
CA ASP A 249 13.38 -7.88 -6.51
C ASP A 249 12.40 -6.70 -6.54
N GLN A 250 11.09 -7.01 -6.65
CA GLN A 250 10.01 -6.03 -6.65
C GLN A 250 9.30 -6.04 -5.31
N TYR A 251 9.21 -4.87 -4.70
CA TYR A 251 8.62 -4.67 -3.37
C TYR A 251 7.48 -3.67 -3.49
N MET A 252 6.31 -4.04 -2.98
CA MET A 252 5.09 -3.27 -3.17
C MET A 252 4.32 -3.11 -1.86
N LEU A 253 3.72 -1.93 -1.70
CA LEU A 253 2.85 -1.57 -0.58
C LEU A 253 1.51 -1.10 -1.15
N LEU A 254 0.42 -1.60 -0.59
CA LEU A 254 -0.94 -1.33 -1.01
C LEU A 254 -1.64 -0.44 0.02
N PHE A 255 -2.20 0.68 -0.42
CA PHE A 255 -2.91 1.63 0.43
C PHE A 255 -4.29 1.96 -0.15
N PRO A 256 -5.24 2.45 0.65
CA PRO A 256 -6.46 3.07 0.10
C PRO A 256 -6.07 4.26 -0.78
N TRP A 257 -6.78 4.45 -1.90
CA TRP A 257 -6.57 5.61 -2.75
C TRP A 257 -7.15 6.87 -2.09
N ALA A 258 -6.42 7.99 -2.10
CA ALA A 258 -6.91 9.26 -1.59
C ALA A 258 -7.60 10.06 -2.71
N GLU A 259 -8.94 10.08 -2.74
CA GLU A 259 -9.71 10.74 -3.80
C GLU A 259 -9.48 12.25 -3.83
N GLY A 260 -9.25 12.87 -2.66
CA GLY A 260 -9.00 14.30 -2.52
C GLY A 260 -7.57 14.73 -2.83
N GLY A 261 -6.69 13.79 -3.24
CA GLY A 261 -5.28 14.07 -3.49
C GLY A 261 -4.50 14.39 -2.21
N SER A 262 -3.42 15.16 -2.35
CA SER A 262 -2.62 15.64 -1.22
C SER A 262 -3.18 16.93 -0.62
N MET A 263 -2.73 17.29 0.57
CA MET A 263 -3.01 18.58 1.20
C MET A 263 -2.47 19.73 0.34
N ASN A 264 -1.40 19.51 -0.42
CA ASN A 264 -0.93 20.48 -1.40
C ASN A 264 -1.97 20.73 -2.51
N ASP A 265 -2.62 19.66 -3.01
CA ASP A 265 -3.68 19.75 -4.03
C ASP A 265 -4.93 20.41 -3.47
N LEU A 266 -5.29 20.09 -2.22
CA LEU A 266 -6.38 20.77 -1.50
C LEU A 266 -6.11 22.28 -1.39
N MET A 267 -4.91 22.66 -0.96
CA MET A 267 -4.54 24.06 -0.78
C MET A 267 -4.28 24.82 -2.09
N ASN A 268 -4.40 24.16 -3.26
CA ASN A 268 -4.42 24.81 -4.57
C ASN A 268 -5.83 25.28 -4.96
N GLN A 269 -6.86 24.84 -4.23
CA GLN A 269 -8.24 25.24 -4.45
C GLN A 269 -8.58 26.49 -3.62
N LEU A 270 -9.64 27.21 -4.01
CA LEU A 270 -10.16 28.32 -3.21
C LEU A 270 -10.92 27.76 -2.00
N PRO A 271 -10.61 28.19 -0.76
CA PRO A 271 -11.32 27.72 0.44
C PRO A 271 -12.84 27.85 0.33
N LYS A 272 -13.30 28.96 -0.26
CA LYS A 272 -14.73 29.25 -0.46
C LYS A 272 -15.45 28.19 -1.29
N ASP A 273 -14.79 27.69 -2.33
CA ASP A 273 -15.40 26.73 -3.25
C ASP A 273 -15.59 25.36 -2.58
N LEU A 274 -14.66 24.97 -1.69
CA LEU A 274 -14.71 23.71 -0.95
C LEU A 274 -15.95 23.62 -0.06
N PHE A 275 -16.22 24.63 0.77
CA PHE A 275 -17.36 24.58 1.68
C PHE A 275 -18.68 24.95 0.99
N THR A 276 -18.66 25.84 -0.02
CA THR A 276 -19.89 26.24 -0.73
C THR A 276 -20.43 25.09 -1.58
N SER A 277 -19.56 24.33 -2.26
CA SER A 277 -19.97 23.17 -3.07
C SER A 277 -20.67 22.07 -2.26
N LEU A 278 -20.36 21.98 -0.96
CA LEU A 278 -20.95 21.04 -0.02
C LEU A 278 -22.07 21.65 0.84
N GLN A 279 -22.50 22.88 0.53
CA GLN A 279 -23.53 23.62 1.29
C GLN A 279 -23.19 23.81 2.78
N LEU A 280 -21.90 23.90 3.10
CA LEU A 280 -21.40 24.13 4.45
C LEU A 280 -21.20 25.62 4.72
N SER A 281 -21.30 26.01 5.99
CA SER A 281 -21.00 27.40 6.38
C SER A 281 -19.49 27.62 6.55
N PRO A 282 -19.00 28.87 6.49
CA PRO A 282 -17.62 29.19 6.84
C PRO A 282 -17.23 28.72 8.25
N ARG A 283 -18.19 28.69 9.19
CA ARG A 283 -17.97 28.18 10.55
C ARG A 283 -17.66 26.68 10.54
N ASP A 284 -18.41 25.90 9.76
CA ASP A 284 -18.19 24.45 9.65
C ASP A 284 -16.85 24.16 8.99
N PHE A 285 -16.46 24.97 8.01
CA PHE A 285 -15.13 24.88 7.40
C PHE A 285 -14.01 25.15 8.40
N VAL A 286 -14.10 26.21 9.20
CA VAL A 286 -13.11 26.49 10.26
C VAL A 286 -13.08 25.38 11.30
N GLN A 287 -14.23 24.86 11.72
CA GLN A 287 -14.30 23.72 12.64
C GLN A 287 -13.61 22.48 12.07
N TRP A 288 -13.82 22.21 10.77
CA TRP A 288 -13.13 21.15 10.06
C TRP A 288 -11.61 21.35 10.04
N ILE A 289 -11.12 22.54 9.70
CA ILE A 289 -9.67 22.85 9.70
C ILE A 289 -9.06 22.56 11.08
N ILE A 290 -9.69 23.04 12.16
CA ILE A 290 -9.21 22.83 13.53
C ILE A 290 -9.26 21.35 13.92
N SER A 291 -10.30 20.62 13.50
CA SER A 291 -10.40 19.18 13.78
C SER A 291 -9.30 18.39 13.04
N GLN A 292 -8.97 18.77 11.80
CA GLN A 292 -7.87 18.15 11.06
C GLN A 292 -6.51 18.47 11.70
N CYS A 293 -6.26 19.71 12.11
CA CYS A 293 -5.02 20.07 12.83
C CYS A 293 -4.86 19.25 14.11
N ARG A 294 -5.93 19.10 14.90
CA ARG A 294 -5.93 18.26 16.09
C ARG A 294 -5.63 16.80 15.77
N GLY A 295 -6.32 16.24 14.77
CA GLY A 295 -6.11 14.85 14.35
C GLY A 295 -4.68 14.58 13.86
N LEU A 296 -4.08 15.52 13.13
CA LEU A 296 -2.67 15.43 12.71
C LEU A 296 -1.72 15.44 13.92
N VAL A 297 -1.95 16.29 14.92
CA VAL A 297 -1.14 16.30 16.16
C VAL A 297 -1.25 14.97 16.90
N GLU A 298 -2.47 14.43 17.05
CA GLU A 298 -2.70 13.13 17.69
C GLU A 298 -2.00 12.00 16.93
N ALA A 299 -2.06 12.02 15.60
CA ALA A 299 -1.39 11.06 14.72
C ALA A 299 0.15 11.14 14.82
N PHE A 300 0.73 12.33 14.85
CA PHE A 300 2.17 12.50 15.11
C PHE A 300 2.56 12.02 16.51
N GLY A 301 1.72 12.27 17.52
CA GLY A 301 1.87 11.72 18.85
C GLY A 301 1.99 10.19 18.84
N ALA A 302 1.13 9.51 18.06
CA ALA A 302 1.17 8.06 17.90
C ALA A 302 2.47 7.57 17.23
N ILE A 303 3.00 8.29 16.25
CA ILE A 303 4.30 7.98 15.62
C ILE A 303 5.44 8.17 16.64
N HIS A 304 5.44 9.30 17.35
CA HIS A 304 6.46 9.70 18.32
C HIS A 304 6.52 8.83 19.57
N GLN A 305 5.41 8.16 19.89
CA GLN A 305 5.22 7.28 21.04
C GLN A 305 4.79 5.87 20.60
N ALA A 306 5.33 5.37 19.48
CA ALA A 306 5.07 4.03 18.98
C ALA A 306 5.45 2.98 20.03
N ASN A 307 4.50 2.68 20.92
CA ASN A 307 4.64 1.66 21.94
C ASN A 307 4.84 0.34 21.23
N ILE A 308 5.86 -0.40 21.65
CA ILE A 308 6.00 -1.79 21.24
C ILE A 308 4.77 -2.50 21.80
N VAL A 309 3.76 -2.72 20.98
CA VAL A 309 2.87 -3.84 21.23
C VAL A 309 3.75 -5.07 21.03
N PRO A 310 3.98 -5.91 22.04
CA PRO A 310 4.67 -7.19 21.85
C PRO A 310 3.72 -8.11 21.08
N ARG A 311 3.46 -7.78 19.81
CA ARG A 311 2.81 -8.68 18.87
C ARG A 311 3.91 -9.27 18.03
N MET A 312 4.23 -10.49 18.43
CA MET A 312 5.04 -11.52 17.76
C MET A 312 6.54 -11.55 18.09
N ASN A 313 6.96 -12.79 18.34
CA ASN A 313 8.30 -13.29 18.62
C ASN A 313 9.28 -13.02 17.46
N GLU A 314 9.62 -11.77 17.17
CA GLU A 314 10.87 -11.50 16.47
C GLU A 314 12.01 -11.65 17.48
N GLY A 315 12.57 -12.85 17.54
CA GLY A 315 13.71 -13.19 18.37
C GLY A 315 14.88 -12.24 18.10
N THR A 316 15.05 -11.23 18.96
CA THR A 316 16.28 -10.46 19.09
C THR A 316 16.46 -10.06 20.55
N SER A 317 17.35 -10.79 21.22
CA SER A 317 18.42 -10.28 22.08
C SER A 317 18.22 -8.89 22.71
N SER A 318 17.95 -8.87 24.01
CA SER A 318 18.52 -7.95 25.03
C SER A 318 18.95 -6.54 24.57
N GLY A 319 18.09 -5.82 23.86
CA GLY A 319 18.33 -4.44 23.40
C GLY A 319 17.14 -3.55 23.78
N GLU A 320 17.43 -2.31 24.21
CA GLU A 320 16.38 -1.35 24.58
C GLU A 320 15.32 -1.19 23.48
N ALA A 321 14.05 -1.26 23.89
CA ALA A 321 12.88 -1.01 23.07
C ALA A 321 13.02 0.29 22.24
N ARG A 322 13.06 0.15 20.90
CA ARG A 322 13.05 1.30 19.97
C ARG A 322 11.62 1.79 19.73
N SER A 323 11.11 2.54 20.71
CA SER A 323 9.71 3.00 20.78
C SER A 323 9.49 4.46 20.36
N PHE A 324 10.55 5.19 20.01
CA PHE A 324 10.45 6.62 19.69
C PHE A 324 10.63 6.85 18.19
N GLY A 325 9.51 7.03 17.48
CA GLY A 325 9.50 7.31 16.04
C GLY A 325 9.78 8.78 15.71
N ILE A 326 10.39 9.03 14.56
CA ILE A 326 10.56 10.34 13.93
C ILE A 326 10.24 10.16 12.43
N HIS A 327 9.33 10.97 11.89
CA HIS A 327 8.84 10.84 10.51
C HIS A 327 9.84 11.37 9.48
N LEU A 328 10.49 12.51 9.76
CA LEU A 328 11.55 13.15 8.99
C LEU A 328 11.17 13.76 7.63
N ASP A 329 10.02 13.42 7.05
CA ASP A 329 9.56 14.02 5.77
C ASP A 329 8.12 14.52 5.85
N ILE A 330 7.84 15.32 6.87
CA ILE A 330 6.54 15.97 7.05
C ILE A 330 6.43 17.15 6.08
N LYS A 331 5.48 17.06 5.16
CA LYS A 331 5.19 18.09 4.16
C LYS A 331 3.75 17.94 3.64
N PRO A 332 3.15 18.99 3.05
CA PRO A 332 1.78 18.91 2.53
C PRO A 332 1.56 17.81 1.48
N ALA A 333 2.59 17.43 0.71
CA ALA A 333 2.50 16.35 -0.27
C ALA A 333 2.37 14.95 0.38
N ASN A 334 2.78 14.79 1.64
CA ASN A 334 2.69 13.53 2.41
C ASN A 334 1.49 13.52 3.37
N ILE A 335 0.60 14.51 3.29
CA ILE A 335 -0.69 14.50 3.99
C ILE A 335 -1.76 14.34 2.92
N LEU A 336 -2.53 13.26 2.96
CA LEU A 336 -3.50 12.89 1.94
C LEU A 336 -4.94 13.18 2.40
N CYS A 337 -5.80 13.60 1.49
CA CYS A 337 -7.20 13.90 1.75
C CYS A 337 -8.10 12.76 1.25
N PHE A 338 -8.79 12.12 2.20
CA PHE A 338 -9.76 11.06 1.92
C PHE A 338 -11.16 11.67 1.95
N SER A 339 -11.66 12.07 0.78
CA SER A 339 -12.82 12.95 0.64
C SER A 339 -14.18 12.25 0.76
N GLN A 340 -14.24 10.96 1.11
CA GLN A 340 -15.49 10.19 1.14
C GLN A 340 -15.59 9.14 2.27
N GLU A 341 -14.68 9.13 3.24
CA GLU A 341 -14.63 8.03 4.23
C GLU A 341 -15.68 8.14 5.35
N THR A 342 -16.23 9.32 5.64
CA THR A 342 -17.14 9.45 6.80
C THR A 342 -18.28 10.43 6.56
N ALA A 343 -19.50 10.01 6.91
CA ALA A 343 -20.66 10.91 6.98
C ALA A 343 -20.44 12.07 7.96
N SER A 344 -19.53 11.91 8.93
CA SER A 344 -19.15 12.94 9.91
C SER A 344 -18.23 14.04 9.37
N HIS A 345 -17.55 13.83 8.23
CA HIS A 345 -16.64 14.81 7.64
C HIS A 345 -16.91 14.94 6.14
N PRO A 346 -17.88 15.78 5.72
CA PRO A 346 -18.21 15.97 4.31
C PRO A 346 -17.05 16.53 3.48
N LEU A 347 -16.10 17.22 4.12
CA LEU A 347 -14.86 17.72 3.51
C LEU A 347 -13.71 16.68 3.49
N GLY A 348 -13.95 15.47 4.00
CA GLY A 348 -12.97 14.41 4.11
C GLY A 348 -12.11 14.46 5.37
N VAL A 349 -11.12 13.56 5.44
CA VAL A 349 -10.16 13.44 6.54
C VAL A 349 -8.74 13.53 6.00
N LEU A 350 -7.90 14.34 6.65
CA LEU A 350 -6.47 14.45 6.35
C LEU A 350 -5.69 13.35 7.07
N LYS A 351 -4.92 12.55 6.33
CA LYS A 351 -4.12 11.45 6.87
C LYS A 351 -2.65 11.58 6.52
N ILE A 352 -1.78 11.34 7.48
CA ILE A 352 -0.33 11.28 7.25
C ILE A 352 0.00 10.01 6.48
N ALA A 353 0.83 10.15 5.45
CA ALA A 353 1.30 9.09 4.56
C ALA A 353 2.83 9.14 4.40
N ASP A 354 3.36 8.17 3.66
CA ASP A 354 4.78 8.02 3.27
C ASP A 354 5.77 7.90 4.45
N PHE A 355 5.89 6.68 4.95
CA PHE A 355 6.76 6.34 6.08
C PHE A 355 8.18 5.93 5.64
N GLY A 356 8.55 6.10 4.36
CA GLY A 356 9.83 5.64 3.82
C GLY A 356 11.07 6.22 4.55
N LEU A 357 10.94 7.42 5.09
CA LEU A 357 11.99 8.09 5.87
C LEU A 357 11.82 7.96 7.39
N THR A 358 10.76 7.31 7.87
CA THR A 358 10.51 7.15 9.30
C THR A 358 11.61 6.32 9.97
N ARG A 359 12.05 6.74 11.16
CA ARG A 359 13.09 6.07 11.96
C ARG A 359 12.61 5.87 13.40
N PHE A 360 12.95 4.74 14.00
CA PHE A 360 12.65 4.44 15.40
C PHE A 360 13.93 4.33 16.23
N HIS A 361 13.90 5.00 17.38
CA HIS A 361 15.02 5.15 18.29
C HIS A 361 14.68 4.56 19.66
N SER A 362 15.68 4.05 20.37
CA SER A 362 15.59 3.67 21.78
C SER A 362 15.54 4.89 22.69
N GLN A 363 15.25 4.68 23.97
CA GLN A 363 15.30 5.73 25.00
C GLN A 363 16.64 6.49 24.94
N SER A 364 17.76 5.76 24.88
CA SER A 364 19.13 6.29 24.83
C SER A 364 19.52 6.95 23.50
N SER A 365 18.78 6.71 22.41
CA SER A 365 19.15 7.15 21.05
C SER A 365 18.17 8.13 20.39
N ARG A 366 17.17 8.60 21.15
CA ARG A 366 16.11 9.52 20.69
C ARG A 366 16.60 10.87 20.19
N THR A 367 17.83 11.23 20.53
CA THR A 367 18.53 12.43 20.08
C THR A 367 19.91 11.99 19.62
N ARG A 368 20.21 12.09 18.33
CA ARG A 368 21.53 11.68 17.78
C ARG A 368 21.99 12.64 16.68
N LYS A 369 23.31 12.80 16.58
CA LYS A 369 23.96 13.39 15.40
C LYS A 369 23.87 12.39 14.24
N SER A 370 23.27 12.77 13.11
CA SER A 370 23.14 11.93 11.92
C SER A 370 23.36 12.73 10.65
N ARG A 371 24.56 12.62 10.08
CA ARG A 371 24.94 13.31 8.83
C ARG A 371 24.21 12.75 7.60
N GLY A 372 23.80 11.49 7.63
CA GLY A 372 23.26 10.79 6.45
C GLY A 372 21.79 11.06 6.15
N SER A 373 20.98 11.45 7.14
CA SER A 373 19.52 11.65 6.98
C SER A 373 19.14 13.08 6.59
N ALA A 374 19.97 14.08 6.91
CA ALA A 374 19.73 15.48 6.57
C ALA A 374 19.53 15.70 5.06
N TYR A 375 20.34 15.03 4.23
CA TYR A 375 20.26 15.16 2.76
C TYR A 375 19.03 14.49 2.12
N ARG A 376 18.27 13.66 2.85
CA ARG A 376 17.15 12.89 2.30
C ARG A 376 15.78 13.53 2.49
N CYS A 377 15.68 14.57 3.32
CA CYS A 377 14.41 15.19 3.71
C CYS A 377 14.10 16.42 2.85
N SER A 378 12.82 16.79 2.69
CA SER A 378 12.42 17.99 1.94
C SER A 378 12.96 19.27 2.60
N GLN A 379 13.70 20.11 1.87
CA GLN A 379 14.40 21.29 2.42
C GLN A 379 13.45 22.34 3.04
N GLN A 380 12.27 22.55 2.45
CA GLN A 380 11.36 23.66 2.79
C GLN A 380 10.74 23.58 4.20
N TYR A 381 10.74 22.41 4.85
CA TYR A 381 10.10 22.20 6.16
C TYR A 381 11.10 21.75 7.24
N ARG A 382 12.41 21.89 6.97
CA ARG A 382 13.45 21.51 7.94
C ARG A 382 13.58 22.56 9.01
N SER A 383 14.01 22.10 10.17
CA SER A 383 14.31 22.96 11.31
C SER A 383 15.80 23.37 11.30
N PRO A 384 16.16 24.52 11.87
CA PRO A 384 17.54 25.00 11.88
C PRO A 384 18.54 24.00 12.47
N GLU A 385 18.17 23.30 13.55
CA GLU A 385 19.04 22.31 14.19
C GLU A 385 19.29 21.07 13.31
N HIS A 386 18.37 20.78 12.38
CA HIS A 386 18.52 19.72 11.40
C HIS A 386 19.53 20.10 10.31
N ASP A 387 19.55 21.37 9.89
CA ASP A 387 20.46 21.87 8.87
C ASP A 387 21.88 22.18 9.40
N ILE A 388 22.00 22.58 10.67
CA ILE A 388 23.28 23.06 11.25
C ILE A 388 23.98 22.01 12.12
N GLY A 389 23.24 21.34 13.00
CA GLY A 389 23.82 20.51 14.07
C GLY A 389 23.82 19.01 13.79
N TYR A 390 23.18 18.58 12.71
CA TYR A 390 22.85 17.18 12.41
C TYR A 390 22.08 16.46 13.54
N ILE A 391 21.52 17.20 14.51
CA ILE A 391 20.82 16.61 15.65
C ILE A 391 19.41 16.30 15.21
N ILE A 392 19.07 15.02 15.22
CA ILE A 392 17.73 14.57 14.88
C ILE A 392 17.03 14.13 16.16
N SER A 393 15.92 14.81 16.43
CA SER A 393 14.98 14.50 17.50
C SER A 393 13.56 14.67 16.97
N ARG A 394 12.56 14.24 17.73
CA ARG A 394 11.13 14.45 17.42
C ARG A 394 10.75 15.92 17.22
N LYS A 395 11.54 16.87 17.71
CA LYS A 395 11.27 18.31 17.56
C LYS A 395 11.36 18.78 16.11
N VAL A 396 12.14 18.10 15.26
CA VAL A 396 12.20 18.43 13.82
C VAL A 396 10.85 18.19 13.14
N ASP A 397 10.11 17.18 13.59
CA ASP A 397 8.77 16.91 13.09
C ASP A 397 7.76 17.97 13.57
N ILE A 398 7.92 18.44 14.82
CA ILE A 398 7.07 19.50 15.40
C ILE A 398 7.29 20.83 14.67
N TRP A 399 8.53 21.15 14.31
CA TRP A 399 8.86 22.30 13.49
C TRP A 399 8.16 22.24 12.13
N ALA A 400 8.32 21.13 11.41
CA ALA A 400 7.69 20.91 10.11
C ALA A 400 6.16 21.05 10.19
N LEU A 401 5.54 20.55 11.26
CA LEU A 401 4.10 20.71 11.50
C LEU A 401 3.71 22.18 11.72
N GLY A 402 4.52 22.96 12.43
CA GLY A 402 4.33 24.41 12.61
C GLY A 402 4.37 25.18 11.29
N CYS A 403 5.31 24.83 10.40
CA CYS A 403 5.37 25.38 9.05
C CYS A 403 4.11 25.04 8.24
N ILE A 404 3.66 23.78 8.27
CA ILE A 404 2.44 23.34 7.57
C ILE A 404 1.21 24.07 8.09
N PHE A 405 1.04 24.21 9.41
CA PHE A 405 -0.10 24.91 9.98
C PHE A 405 -0.09 26.40 9.62
N SER A 406 1.08 27.04 9.63
CA SER A 406 1.22 28.44 9.20
C SER A 406 0.80 28.62 7.73
N GLU A 407 1.23 27.71 6.86
CA GLU A 407 0.83 27.69 5.45
C GLU A 407 -0.68 27.43 5.30
N HIS A 408 -1.22 26.47 6.06
CA HIS A 408 -2.62 26.08 6.00
C HIS A 408 -3.55 27.19 6.46
N PHE A 409 -3.21 27.90 7.54
CA PHE A 409 -3.99 29.05 8.00
C PHE A 409 -3.84 30.25 7.07
N THR A 410 -2.65 30.47 6.50
CA THR A 410 -2.45 31.51 5.47
C THR A 410 -3.35 31.24 4.27
N TRP A 411 -3.41 30.00 3.79
CA TRP A 411 -4.31 29.61 2.72
C TRP A 411 -5.79 29.78 3.10
N MET A 412 -6.18 29.33 4.29
CA MET A 412 -7.56 29.44 4.77
C MET A 412 -8.04 30.90 4.85
N LEU A 413 -7.19 31.81 5.32
CA LEU A 413 -7.54 33.21 5.58
C LEU A 413 -7.31 34.14 4.40
N LEU A 414 -6.24 33.90 3.63
CA LEU A 414 -5.71 34.83 2.62
C LEU A 414 -5.58 34.20 1.23
N GLU A 415 -6.09 32.98 1.07
CA GLU A 415 -6.15 32.23 -0.19
C GLU A 415 -4.78 31.89 -0.81
N HIS A 416 -4.82 31.28 -2.00
CA HIS A 416 -3.67 30.70 -2.68
C HIS A 416 -2.53 31.69 -2.96
N LYS A 417 -2.84 32.94 -3.34
CA LYS A 417 -1.80 33.94 -3.68
C LYS A 417 -0.96 34.32 -2.47
N ALA A 418 -1.57 34.44 -1.29
CA ALA A 418 -0.85 34.74 -0.06
C ALA A 418 -0.01 33.55 0.40
N ARG A 419 -0.55 32.33 0.29
CA ARG A 419 0.17 31.08 0.54
C ARG A 419 1.44 30.98 -0.31
N GLU A 420 1.34 31.25 -1.61
CA GLU A 420 2.48 31.16 -2.51
C GLU A 420 3.56 32.21 -2.17
N ARG A 421 3.17 33.44 -1.84
CA ARG A 421 4.10 34.46 -1.33
C ARG A 421 4.78 34.03 -0.04
N PHE A 422 4.03 33.43 0.89
CA PHE A 422 4.57 32.89 2.14
C PHE A 422 5.61 31.80 1.88
N ARG A 423 5.33 30.87 0.95
CA ARG A 423 6.29 29.83 0.54
C ARG A 423 7.56 30.41 -0.09
N GLN A 424 7.41 31.36 -1.01
CA GLN A 424 8.53 32.00 -1.69
C GLN A 424 9.44 32.76 -0.72
N ALA A 425 8.84 33.49 0.23
CA ALA A 425 9.59 34.19 1.27
C ALA A 425 10.38 33.19 2.15
N GLY A 426 9.76 32.09 2.57
CA GLY A 426 10.46 31.03 3.30
C GLY A 426 11.62 30.40 2.53
N MET A 427 11.48 30.20 1.21
CA MET A 427 12.55 29.63 0.38
C MET A 427 13.73 30.58 0.16
N GLN A 428 13.48 31.90 0.10
CA GLN A 428 14.54 32.90 -0.05
C GLN A 428 15.39 33.03 1.23
N ASP A 429 14.78 32.77 2.39
CA ASP A 429 15.43 32.83 3.70
C ASP A 429 15.95 31.46 4.20
N ALA A 430 15.63 30.35 3.51
CA ALA A 430 16.02 28.97 3.87
C ALA A 430 17.52 28.66 3.73
N LEU A 431 18.30 29.57 3.16
CA LEU A 431 19.76 29.48 3.20
C LEU A 431 20.22 30.10 4.51
N PHE A 432 20.68 29.26 5.44
CA PHE A 432 21.40 29.73 6.61
C PHE A 432 22.58 30.62 6.14
N SER A 433 22.47 31.93 6.35
CA SER A 433 23.49 32.92 6.00
C SER A 433 24.49 33.16 7.13
N GLY A 434 24.44 32.35 8.19
CA GLY A 434 25.34 32.49 9.32
C GLY A 434 26.75 32.00 8.99
N ASP A 435 27.73 32.72 9.50
CA ASP A 435 29.16 32.41 9.34
C ASP A 435 29.48 31.07 10.02
N TRP A 436 30.01 30.11 9.27
CA TRP A 436 30.26 28.74 9.77
C TRP A 436 31.27 28.73 10.94
N ASP A 437 32.16 29.72 10.99
CA ASP A 437 33.15 29.91 12.06
C ASP A 437 32.53 30.38 13.39
N TYR A 438 31.31 30.96 13.37
CA TYR A 438 30.61 31.45 14.56
C TYR A 438 29.96 30.32 15.38
N ILE A 439 29.70 29.16 14.75
CA ILE A 439 29.00 28.02 15.38
C ILE A 439 29.98 27.04 16.03
N GLU A 440 31.21 26.89 15.51
CA GLU A 440 32.21 25.98 16.12
C GLU A 440 32.69 26.43 17.50
N ASN A 441 32.55 27.72 17.85
CA ASN A 441 33.12 28.30 19.07
C ASN A 441 32.12 28.65 20.18
N SER A 442 30.81 28.51 19.97
CA SER A 442 29.81 28.86 21.01
C SER A 442 28.62 27.90 21.01
N PHE A 443 28.66 26.92 21.91
CA PHE A 443 27.62 25.89 22.09
C PHE A 443 26.33 26.40 22.78
N GLU A 444 26.23 27.70 23.11
CA GLU A 444 25.16 28.27 23.95
C GLU A 444 24.23 29.28 23.25
N ASN A 445 24.41 29.58 21.96
CA ASN A 445 23.53 30.52 21.28
C ASN A 445 22.28 29.82 20.72
N ASP A 446 21.09 30.31 21.08
CA ASP A 446 19.82 29.91 20.47
C ASP A 446 19.88 30.16 18.95
N ILE A 447 19.88 29.08 18.18
CA ILE A 447 19.91 29.14 16.72
C ILE A 447 18.46 29.30 16.24
N GLU A 448 18.07 30.55 15.99
CA GLU A 448 16.75 30.89 15.44
C GLU A 448 16.75 30.76 13.91
N ASP A 449 15.56 30.51 13.35
CA ASP A 449 15.37 30.47 11.90
C ASP A 449 15.30 31.88 11.30
N ASN A 450 16.07 32.12 10.24
CA ASN A 450 16.22 33.43 9.60
C ASN A 450 14.90 34.02 9.09
N PHE A 451 13.97 33.17 8.62
CA PHE A 451 12.69 33.62 8.09
C PHE A 451 11.83 34.21 9.22
N PHE A 452 11.68 33.49 10.33
CA PHE A 452 10.85 33.96 11.44
C PHE A 452 11.49 35.14 12.17
N GLN A 453 12.81 35.17 12.32
CA GLN A 453 13.51 36.26 12.98
C GLN A 453 13.35 37.59 12.22
N ARG A 454 13.60 37.62 10.90
CA ARG A 454 13.44 38.83 10.09
C ARG A 454 12.02 39.37 10.15
N HIS A 455 11.01 38.49 10.08
CA HIS A 455 9.61 38.92 10.14
C HIS A 455 9.21 39.39 11.55
N ILE A 456 9.79 38.86 12.63
CA ILE A 456 9.59 39.34 14.01
C ILE A 456 10.25 40.70 14.24
N GLU A 457 11.46 40.92 13.72
CA GLU A 457 12.18 42.20 13.84
C GLU A 457 11.47 43.33 13.09
N ILE A 458 10.90 43.04 11.91
CA ILE A 458 10.03 43.96 11.16
C ILE A 458 8.78 44.34 11.97
N ILE A 459 8.21 43.42 12.76
CA ILE A 459 7.05 43.66 13.63
C ILE A 459 7.40 44.57 14.82
N GLY A 460 8.63 44.50 15.34
CA GLY A 460 9.10 45.36 16.43
C GLY A 460 9.33 46.82 16.04
N GLY A 461 9.61 47.08 14.76
CA GLY A 461 9.99 48.41 14.24
C GLY A 461 8.83 49.30 13.79
N ASN A 462 7.67 48.74 13.43
CA ASN A 462 6.56 49.51 12.82
C ASN A 462 5.31 49.56 13.70
N ARG A 463 5.23 50.56 14.58
CA ARG A 463 3.95 50.99 15.19
C ARG A 463 3.11 51.71 14.13
N GLY A 464 2.41 50.97 13.26
CA GLY A 464 1.46 51.59 12.33
C GLY A 464 1.16 50.85 11.03
N ALA A 465 0.94 49.54 11.04
CA ALA A 465 0.24 48.87 9.93
C ALA A 465 -0.40 47.57 10.43
N SER A 466 -1.64 47.32 10.02
CA SER A 466 -2.49 46.21 10.46
C SER A 466 -2.03 44.84 9.92
N VAL A 467 -1.27 44.11 10.75
CA VAL A 467 -1.33 42.67 11.11
C VAL A 467 -1.54 41.57 10.03
N PRO A 468 -0.83 40.42 10.15
CA PRO A 468 -1.48 39.12 10.42
C PRO A 468 -1.12 38.51 11.80
N TYR A 469 -2.13 38.15 12.60
CA TYR A 469 -2.15 38.18 14.08
C TYR A 469 -1.58 36.90 14.74
N MET A 470 -0.88 36.04 13.99
CA MET A 470 -0.51 34.70 14.51
C MET A 470 0.85 34.64 15.22
N ALA A 471 1.82 35.49 14.87
CA ALA A 471 3.19 35.36 15.38
C ALA A 471 3.39 35.87 16.82
N SER A 472 2.54 36.78 17.32
CA SER A 472 2.80 37.51 18.57
C SER A 472 2.38 36.79 19.86
N ARG A 473 1.70 35.62 19.80
CA ARG A 473 1.22 34.92 20.99
C ARG A 473 1.99 33.66 21.40
N ILE A 474 2.98 33.20 20.62
CA ILE A 474 3.76 32.00 20.98
C ILE A 474 4.90 32.32 21.97
N ARG A 475 5.22 33.60 22.22
CA ARG A 475 6.28 34.01 23.16
C ARG A 475 5.86 34.18 24.64
N GLN A 476 4.64 33.80 25.03
CA GLN A 476 4.26 33.78 26.46
C GLN A 476 3.41 32.55 26.81
N ARG A 477 4.08 31.40 26.97
CA ARG A 477 3.93 30.47 28.11
C ARG A 477 4.89 29.30 28.00
#